data_AF-A0A1H0TI81-F1
#
_entry.id   AF-A0A1H0TI81-F1
#
_cell.length_a   1.000
_cell.length_b   1.000
_cell.length_c   1.000
_cell.angle_alpha   90.00
_cell.angle_beta   90.00
_cell.angle_gamma   90.00
#
_symmetry.space_group_name_H-M   'P 1'
#
loop_
_entity.id
_entity.type
_entity.pdbx_description
1 polymer ?
#
loop_
_entity_poly.entity_id
_entity_poly.type
_entity_poly.pdbx_seq_one_letter_code
_entity_poly.pdbx_strand_id
1 'polypeptide(L)'
;MGINSKNYIKKLQSGNEHALEYVYDKHIPLVKSIIYKVIGKFDDNGLVEECINDVFLSVWNNSNKFKGDEVNFKNWVCAIAKFKAIDYYRSTVKKSEIILDTIEIKDKNTFRRRNFNS
;
A
#
# COMPACT_ATOMS: atom_id res chain seq x y z
N MET A 1 32.93 1.70 0.90
CA MET A 1 32.30 1.00 -0.25
C MET A 1 30.85 1.46 -0.39
N GLY A 2 30.52 2.16 -1.48
CA GLY A 2 29.17 2.64 -1.79
C GLY A 2 28.18 1.52 -2.15
N ILE A 3 26.94 1.92 -2.42
CA ILE A 3 25.82 1.01 -2.73
C ILE A 3 25.68 0.88 -4.24
N ASN A 4 25.49 -0.35 -4.72
CA ASN A 4 25.34 -0.67 -6.12
C ASN A 4 24.48 -1.91 -6.32
N SER A 5 24.17 -2.23 -7.58
CA SER A 5 23.36 -3.38 -7.99
C SER A 5 23.81 -4.73 -7.43
N LYS A 6 25.10 -4.90 -7.11
CA LYS A 6 25.64 -6.17 -6.62
C LYS A 6 25.58 -6.34 -5.10
N ASN A 7 25.51 -5.24 -4.34
CA ASN A 7 25.63 -5.28 -2.88
C ASN A 7 24.42 -4.72 -2.11
N TYR A 8 23.50 -4.03 -2.79
CA TYR A 8 22.39 -3.35 -2.12
C TYR A 8 21.49 -4.30 -1.34
N ILE A 9 21.22 -5.51 -1.83
CA ILE A 9 20.38 -6.50 -1.13
C ILE A 9 21.02 -6.91 0.20
N LYS A 10 22.32 -7.22 0.19
CA LYS A 10 23.05 -7.59 1.42
C LYS A 10 23.13 -6.43 2.41
N LYS A 11 23.32 -5.20 1.91
CA LYS A 11 23.34 -4.00 2.76
C LYS A 11 21.95 -3.66 3.32
N LEU A 12 20.89 -3.88 2.55
CA LEU A 12 19.52 -3.74 3.01
C LEU A 12 19.23 -4.72 4.16
N GLN A 13 19.66 -5.97 4.01
CA GLN A 13 19.55 -7.01 5.04
C GLN A 13 20.32 -6.64 6.32
N SER A 14 21.46 -5.96 6.21
CA SER A 14 22.19 -5.46 7.38
C SER A 14 21.57 -4.19 7.99
N GLY A 15 20.39 -3.74 7.57
CA GLY A 15 19.75 -2.54 8.07
C GLY A 15 20.43 -1.23 7.64
N ASN A 16 21.07 -1.20 6.46
CA ASN A 16 21.68 0.02 5.95
C ASN A 16 20.63 0.90 5.24
N GLU A 17 20.33 2.07 5.79
CA GLU A 17 19.30 2.98 5.28
C GLU A 17 19.58 3.47 3.85
N HIS A 18 20.84 3.77 3.51
CA HIS A 18 21.19 4.14 2.14
C HIS A 18 20.89 3.00 1.14
N ALA A 19 20.88 1.74 1.59
CA ALA A 19 20.50 0.61 0.74
C ALA A 19 18.99 0.60 0.49
N LEU A 20 18.20 1.01 1.48
CA LEU A 20 16.76 1.21 1.32
C LEU A 20 16.47 2.35 0.34
N GLU A 21 17.20 3.47 0.44
CA GLU A 21 17.09 4.58 -0.50
C GLU A 21 17.38 4.13 -1.94
N TYR A 22 18.48 3.40 -2.14
CA TYR A 22 18.80 2.80 -3.45
C TYR A 22 17.70 1.86 -3.97
N VAL A 23 17.10 1.06 -3.08
CA VAL A 23 15.96 0.17 -3.43
C VAL A 23 14.73 0.98 -3.81
N TYR A 24 14.44 2.03 -3.05
CA TYR A 24 13.32 2.93 -3.28
C TYR A 24 13.43 3.54 -4.68
N ASP A 25 14.53 4.25 -4.96
CA ASP A 25 14.74 4.93 -6.25
C ASP A 25 14.67 3.98 -7.43
N LYS A 26 15.24 2.79 -7.28
CA LYS A 26 15.29 1.79 -8.35
C LYS A 26 13.94 1.16 -8.65
N HIS A 27 13.10 0.96 -7.63
CA HIS A 27 11.86 0.19 -7.76
C HIS A 27 10.58 1.04 -7.72
N ILE A 28 10.66 2.31 -7.31
CA ILE A 28 9.49 3.19 -7.17
C ILE A 28 8.64 3.31 -8.45
N PRO A 29 9.18 3.42 -9.68
CA PRO A 29 8.33 3.57 -10.87
C PRO A 29 7.50 2.30 -11.13
N LEU A 30 8.09 1.13 -10.87
CA LEU A 30 7.43 -0.16 -11.02
C LEU A 30 6.35 -0.38 -9.96
N VAL A 31 6.68 -0.06 -8.70
CA VAL A 31 5.74 -0.16 -7.57
C VAL A 31 4.56 0.78 -7.78
N LYS A 32 4.81 2.05 -8.15
CA LYS A 32 3.77 3.02 -8.53
C LYS A 32 2.86 2.47 -9.61
N SER A 33 3.42 1.93 -10.71
CA SER A 33 2.61 1.38 -11.80
C SER A 33 1.68 0.25 -11.36
N ILE A 34 2.13 -0.63 -10.46
CA ILE A 34 1.32 -1.74 -9.93
C ILE A 34 0.19 -1.20 -9.06
N ILE A 35 0.51 -0.30 -8.13
CA ILE A 35 -0.46 0.22 -7.16
C ILE A 35 -1.54 1.05 -7.87
N TYR A 36 -1.15 1.96 -8.78
CA TYR A 36 -2.11 2.77 -9.54
C TYR A 36 -3.09 1.92 -10.35
N LYS A 37 -2.66 0.78 -10.91
CA LYS A 37 -3.56 -0.12 -11.64
C LYS A 37 -4.66 -0.72 -10.76
N VAL A 38 -4.43 -0.87 -9.45
CA VAL A 38 -5.36 -1.54 -8.53
C VAL A 38 -6.24 -0.53 -7.80
N ILE A 39 -5.65 0.53 -7.24
CA ILE A 39 -6.34 1.50 -6.38
C ILE A 39 -6.42 2.91 -6.95
N GLY A 40 -5.79 3.20 -8.09
CA GLY A 40 -5.79 4.54 -8.69
C GLY A 40 -7.18 5.04 -9.08
N LYS A 41 -8.16 4.15 -9.25
CA LYS A 41 -9.55 4.50 -9.54
C LYS A 41 -10.29 5.23 -8.39
N PHE A 42 -9.72 5.23 -7.18
CA PHE A 42 -10.30 5.96 -6.05
C PHE A 42 -9.96 7.45 -6.05
N ASP A 43 -9.08 7.91 -6.96
CA ASP A 43 -8.60 9.30 -7.06
C ASP A 43 -8.04 9.88 -5.76
N ASP A 44 -7.56 8.99 -4.88
CA ASP A 44 -6.93 9.33 -3.61
C ASP A 44 -5.42 9.12 -3.72
N ASN A 45 -4.71 10.21 -4.02
CA ASN A 45 -3.25 10.19 -4.10
C ASN A 45 -2.59 9.89 -2.74
N GLY A 46 -3.25 10.24 -1.63
CA GLY A 46 -2.76 9.91 -0.29
C GLY A 46 -2.75 8.40 -0.06
N LEU A 47 -3.83 7.73 -0.45
CA LEU A 47 -3.95 6.26 -0.38
C LEU A 47 -2.85 5.55 -1.19
N VAL A 48 -2.52 6.08 -2.37
CA VAL A 48 -1.45 5.53 -3.23
C VAL A 48 -0.08 5.68 -2.56
N GLU A 49 0.25 6.87 -2.07
CA GLU A 49 1.54 7.15 -1.41
C GLU A 49 1.69 6.36 -0.09
N GLU A 50 0.63 6.22 0.71
CA GLU A 50 0.62 5.34 1.88
C GLU A 50 0.89 3.88 1.51
N CYS A 51 0.22 3.36 0.47
CA CYS A 51 0.43 1.98 0.01
C CYS A 51 1.87 1.75 -0.47
N ILE A 52 2.47 2.72 -1.16
CA ILE A 52 3.87 2.68 -1.58
C ILE A 52 4.80 2.61 -0.37
N ASN A 53 4.59 3.48 0.62
CA ASN A 53 5.40 3.50 1.84
C ASN A 53 5.31 2.15 2.57
N ASP A 54 4.11 1.57 2.66
CA ASP A 54 3.88 0.25 3.24
C ASP A 54 4.63 -0.87 2.51
N VAL A 55 4.74 -0.78 1.18
CA VAL A 55 5.50 -1.74 0.38
C VAL A 55 6.98 -1.68 0.75
N PHE A 56 7.58 -0.49 0.75
CA PHE A 56 9.01 -0.33 1.06
C PHE A 56 9.32 -0.64 2.53
N LEU A 57 8.42 -0.30 3.45
CA LEU A 57 8.51 -0.71 4.85
C LEU A 57 8.44 -2.23 5.00
N SER A 58 7.57 -2.90 4.23
CA SER A 58 7.48 -4.37 4.22
C SER A 58 8.75 -5.01 3.65
N VAL A 59 9.34 -4.40 2.61
CA VAL A 59 10.61 -4.81 2.02
C VAL A 59 11.75 -4.67 3.03
N TRP A 60 11.83 -3.53 3.73
CA TRP A 60 12.81 -3.30 4.80
C TRP A 60 12.70 -4.36 5.90
N ASN A 61 11.51 -4.49 6.50
CA ASN A 61 11.25 -5.38 7.63
C ASN A 61 11.44 -6.87 7.31
N ASN A 62 11.24 -7.27 6.05
CA ASN A 62 11.37 -8.67 5.63
C ASN A 62 12.61 -8.94 4.76
N SER A 63 13.49 -7.96 4.60
CA SER A 63 14.69 -8.06 3.76
C SER A 63 15.54 -9.28 4.12
N ASN A 64 15.70 -9.58 5.42
CA ASN A 64 16.45 -10.74 5.93
C ASN A 64 15.88 -12.10 5.54
N LYS A 65 14.59 -12.17 5.19
CA LYS A 65 13.94 -13.41 4.74
C LYS A 65 14.15 -13.66 3.24
N PHE A 66 14.48 -12.61 2.48
CA PHE A 66 14.69 -12.74 1.05
C PHE A 66 15.97 -13.51 0.76
N LYS A 67 15.87 -14.52 -0.12
CA LYS A 67 17.00 -15.28 -0.66
C LYS A 67 16.83 -15.35 -2.18
N GLY A 68 17.80 -14.86 -2.92
CA GLY A 68 17.75 -14.84 -4.38
C GLY A 68 18.68 -13.78 -4.96
N ASP A 69 18.61 -13.67 -6.28
CA ASP A 69 19.33 -12.64 -7.03
C ASP A 69 18.51 -11.35 -7.22
N GLU A 70 19.05 -10.43 -8.00
CA GLU A 70 18.40 -9.15 -8.33
C GLU A 70 17.05 -9.33 -9.05
N VAL A 71 16.92 -10.34 -9.93
CA VAL A 71 15.69 -10.62 -10.68
C VAL A 71 14.62 -11.16 -9.73
N ASN A 72 15.00 -12.08 -8.85
CA ASN A 72 14.12 -12.58 -7.80
C ASN A 72 13.69 -11.45 -6.85
N PHE A 73 14.61 -10.52 -6.53
CA PHE A 73 14.31 -9.39 -5.66
C PHE A 73 13.27 -8.47 -6.29
N LYS A 74 13.45 -8.12 -7.56
CA LYS A 74 12.45 -7.33 -8.32
C LYS A 74 11.08 -8.03 -8.30
N ASN A 75 11.03 -9.33 -8.56
CA ASN A 75 9.78 -10.10 -8.56
C ASN A 75 9.14 -10.15 -7.17
N TRP A 76 9.95 -10.26 -6.12
CA TRP A 76 9.51 -10.26 -4.73
C TRP A 76 8.90 -8.90 -4.34
N VAL A 77 9.53 -7.79 -4.70
CA VAL A 77 8.98 -6.43 -4.50
C VAL A 77 7.65 -6.27 -5.25
N CYS A 78 7.57 -6.73 -6.51
CA CYS A 78 6.32 -6.71 -7.27
C CYS A 78 5.20 -7.52 -6.60
N ALA A 79 5.53 -8.67 -6.02
CA ALA A 79 4.55 -9.50 -5.32
C ALA A 79 4.01 -8.75 -4.08
N ILE A 80 4.90 -8.19 -3.25
CA ILE A 80 4.52 -7.37 -2.08
C ILE A 80 3.61 -6.22 -2.52
N ALA A 81 3.98 -5.49 -3.57
CA ALA A 81 3.19 -4.38 -4.09
C ALA A 81 1.79 -4.79 -4.52
N LYS A 82 1.65 -5.91 -5.25
CA LYS A 82 0.35 -6.44 -5.65
C LYS A 82 -0.50 -6.83 -4.43
N PHE A 83 0.07 -7.54 -3.48
CA PHE A 83 -0.64 -7.95 -2.27
C PHE A 83 -1.15 -6.74 -1.48
N LYS A 84 -0.27 -5.77 -1.21
CA LYS A 84 -0.63 -4.54 -0.50
C LYS A 84 -1.71 -3.74 -1.23
N ALA A 85 -1.59 -3.57 -2.55
CA ALA A 85 -2.60 -2.84 -3.31
C ALA A 85 -3.98 -3.54 -3.29
N ILE A 86 -4.01 -4.87 -3.35
CA ILE A 86 -5.26 -5.66 -3.22
C ILE A 86 -5.85 -5.52 -1.82
N ASP A 87 -5.02 -5.54 -0.78
CA ASP A 87 -5.49 -5.37 0.60
C ASP A 87 -6.10 -3.98 0.83
N TYR A 88 -5.44 -2.94 0.31
CA TYR A 88 -5.96 -1.56 0.30
C TYR A 88 -7.26 -1.44 -0.52
N TYR A 89 -7.33 -2.11 -1.67
CA TYR A 89 -8.56 -2.14 -2.46
C TYR A 89 -9.73 -2.73 -1.65
N ARG A 90 -9.51 -3.88 -1.00
CA ARG A 90 -10.53 -4.56 -0.20
C ARG A 90 -10.96 -3.72 1.00
N SER A 91 -10.02 -3.07 1.69
CA SER A 91 -10.34 -2.23 2.85
C SER A 91 -11.10 -0.96 2.46
N THR A 92 -10.75 -0.31 1.35
CA THR A 92 -11.44 0.88 0.85
C THR A 92 -12.86 0.58 0.37
N VAL A 93 -13.05 -0.53 -0.35
CA VAL A 93 -14.41 -0.96 -0.76
C VAL A 93 -15.28 -1.26 0.47
N LYS A 94 -14.76 -2.03 1.42
CA LYS A 94 -15.47 -2.35 2.66
C LYS A 94 -15.82 -1.09 3.46
N LYS A 95 -14.90 -0.12 3.55
CA LYS A 95 -15.15 1.17 4.21
C LYS A 95 -16.29 1.94 3.53
N SER A 96 -16.34 1.90 2.20
CA SER A 96 -17.39 2.57 1.42
C SER A 96 -18.77 1.94 1.66
N GLU A 97 -18.85 0.61 1.71
CA GLU A 97 -20.09 -0.12 2.04
C GLU A 97 -20.58 0.21 3.45
N ILE A 98 -19.70 0.21 4.46
CA ILE A 98 -20.05 0.57 5.84
C ILE A 98 -20.57 2.01 5.95
N ILE A 99 -19.99 2.95 5.19
CA ILE A 99 -20.44 4.34 5.18
C ILE A 99 -21.87 4.45 4.63
N LEU A 100 -22.18 3.73 3.54
CA LEU A 100 -23.52 3.70 2.96
C LEU A 100 -24.54 3.15 3.96
N ASP A 101 -24.26 2.01 4.60
CA ASP A 101 -25.12 1.43 5.65
C ASP A 101 -25.34 2.39 6.83
N THR A 102 -24.28 3.11 7.23
CA THR A 102 -24.35 4.08 8.33
C THR A 102 -25.22 5.29 8.00
N ILE A 103 -25.18 5.77 6.75
CA ILE A 103 -26.02 6.87 6.27
C ILE A 103 -27.49 6.41 6.22
N GLU A 104 -27.77 5.21 5.70
CA GLU A 104 -29.13 4.67 5.64
C GLU A 104 -29.77 4.47 7.03
N ILE A 105 -28.98 4.10 8.05
CA ILE A 105 -29.47 3.97 9.43
C ILE A 105 -29.77 5.34 10.06
N LYS A 106 -29.00 6.39 9.73
CA LYS A 106 -29.24 7.75 10.24
C LYS A 106 -30.49 8.41 9.63
N ASP A 107 -30.80 8.16 8.37
CA ASP A 107 -31.99 8.72 7.72
C ASP A 107 -33.30 8.10 8.26
N LYS A 108 -33.31 6.80 8.58
CA LYS A 108 -34.50 6.14 9.17
C LYS A 108 -34.81 6.64 10.58
N ASN A 109 -33.81 7.10 11.34
CA ASN A 109 -33.99 7.61 12.70
C ASN A 109 -34.33 9.11 12.78
N THR A 110 -34.14 9.89 11.71
CA THR A 110 -34.48 11.33 11.68
C THR A 110 -35.91 11.62 11.22
N PHE A 111 -36.57 10.68 10.54
CA PHE A 111 -37.97 10.83 10.10
C PHE A 111 -39.05 10.55 11.18
N ARG A 112 -38.69 10.07 12.38
CA ARG A 112 -39.65 9.79 13.46
C ARG A 112 -39.93 10.96 14.43
N ARG A 113 -39.44 12.17 14.16
CA ARG A 113 -39.67 13.36 15.03
C ARG A 113 -40.24 14.57 14.30
N ARG A 114 -41.25 14.39 13.45
CA ARG A 114 -42.15 15.49 13.03
C ARG A 114 -43.53 14.90 12.75
N ASN A 115 -44.31 14.64 13.78
CA ASN A 115 -45.77 14.52 13.72
C ASN A 115 -46.27 14.34 15.16
N PHE A 116 -46.42 15.44 15.89
CA PHE A 116 -47.42 15.60 16.95
C PHE A 116 -47.38 17.07 17.36
N ASN A 117 -48.36 17.84 16.88
CA ASN A 117 -49.00 18.96 17.56
C ASN A 117 -50.13 19.49 16.68
N SER A 118 -51.31 18.91 16.87
CA SER A 118 -52.61 19.57 16.78
C SER A 118 -53.50 18.95 17.84
#